data_AF-A0A424Y1C0-F1
#
_entry.id   AF-A0A424Y1C0-F1
#
_cell.length_a   1.000
_cell.length_b   1.000
_cell.length_c   1.000
_cell.angle_alpha   90.00
_cell.angle_beta   90.00
_cell.angle_gamma   90.00
#
_symmetry.space_group_name_H-M   'P 1'
#
loop_
_entity.id
_entity.type
_entity.pdbx_description
1 polymer ?
#
loop_
_entity_poly.entity_id
_entity_poly.type
_entity_poly.pdbx_seq_one_letter_code
_entity_poly.pdbx_strand_id
1 'polypeptide(L)'
;MSKPEQPLTIHLPESLVRELDFYSKKENKNRNQVIKEAMQFFVCEKNKILMHEKMKNGYEEMGNINLALAEIGLCIEYALLENYEDEMPEWKEVPW
;
A
#
# COMPACT_ATOMS: atom_id res chain seq x y z
N MET A 1 -9.55 -25.07 10.28
CA MET A 1 -9.28 -26.17 9.33
C MET A 1 -8.05 -25.80 8.52
N SER A 2 -7.03 -26.67 8.45
CA SER A 2 -5.85 -26.47 7.60
C SER A 2 -6.31 -26.40 6.14
N LYS A 3 -5.84 -25.39 5.39
CA LYS A 3 -6.09 -25.32 3.93
C LYS A 3 -5.53 -26.59 3.27
N PRO A 4 -6.19 -27.13 2.21
CA PRO A 4 -5.69 -28.30 1.51
C PRO A 4 -4.37 -27.98 0.80
N GLU A 5 -3.34 -28.80 1.01
CA GLU A 5 -2.09 -28.73 0.24
C GLU A 5 -2.25 -29.52 -1.07
N GLN A 6 -1.85 -28.91 -2.19
CA GLN A 6 -1.79 -29.59 -3.50
C GLN A 6 -0.33 -29.78 -3.92
N PRO A 7 0.07 -30.98 -4.39
CA PRO A 7 1.43 -31.22 -4.85
C PRO A 7 1.68 -30.51 -6.20
N LEU A 8 2.89 -29.96 -6.36
CA LEU A 8 3.32 -29.28 -7.58
C LEU A 8 4.71 -29.81 -7.98
N THR A 9 4.86 -30.17 -9.26
CA THR A 9 6.16 -30.53 -9.86
C THR A 9 6.59 -29.42 -10.81
N ILE A 10 7.80 -28.90 -10.62
CA ILE A 10 8.40 -27.86 -11.46
C ILE A 10 9.77 -28.30 -11.95
N HIS A 11 10.13 -27.86 -13.16
CA HIS A 11 11.47 -28.02 -13.70
C HIS A 11 12.25 -26.72 -13.54
N LEU A 12 13.40 -26.79 -12.89
CA LEU A 12 14.27 -25.63 -12.64
C LEU A 12 15.65 -25.87 -13.24
N PRO A 13 16.36 -24.81 -13.67
CA PRO A 13 17.75 -24.92 -14.07
C PRO A 13 18.60 -25.46 -12.92
N GLU A 14 19.60 -26.28 -13.25
CA GLU A 14 20.46 -26.90 -12.25
C GLU A 14 21.17 -25.87 -11.36
N SER A 15 21.58 -24.74 -11.93
CA SER A 15 22.17 -23.62 -11.19
C SER A 15 21.28 -23.14 -10.04
N LEU A 16 19.99 -22.96 -10.31
CA LEU A 16 19.01 -22.49 -9.33
C LEU A 16 18.75 -23.56 -8.25
N VAL A 17 18.76 -24.84 -8.62
CA VAL A 17 18.63 -25.93 -7.64
C VAL A 17 19.83 -25.95 -6.69
N ARG A 18 21.05 -25.74 -7.21
CA ARG A 18 22.27 -25.65 -6.37
C ARG A 18 22.24 -24.46 -5.42
N GLU A 19 21.72 -23.31 -5.88
CA GLU A 19 21.52 -22.15 -5.00
C GLU A 19 20.49 -22.44 -3.91
N LEU A 20 19.36 -23.06 -4.27
CA LEU A 20 18.34 -23.47 -3.32
C LEU A 20 18.91 -24.42 -2.25
N ASP A 21 19.77 -25.35 -2.66
CA ASP A 21 20.49 -26.27 -1.75
C ASP A 21 21.41 -25.54 -0.78
N PHE A 22 22.09 -24.51 -1.24
CA PHE A 22 22.91 -23.67 -0.39
C PHE A 22 22.07 -22.97 0.68
N TYR A 23 20.95 -22.36 0.32
CA TYR A 23 20.05 -21.70 1.27
C TYR A 23 19.36 -22.69 2.22
N SER A 24 18.92 -23.83 1.70
CA SER A 24 18.35 -24.93 2.48
C SER A 24 19.31 -25.36 3.60
N LYS A 25 20.60 -25.53 3.30
CA LYS A 25 21.63 -25.84 4.30
C LYS A 25 21.90 -24.66 5.24
N LYS A 26 22.04 -23.45 4.70
CA LYS A 26 22.36 -22.25 5.49
C LYS A 26 21.29 -21.93 6.54
N GLU A 27 20.02 -22.11 6.19
CA GLU A 27 18.87 -21.79 7.05
C GLU A 27 18.34 -23.02 7.82
N ASN A 28 18.96 -24.19 7.65
CA ASN A 28 18.51 -25.46 8.22
C ASN A 28 17.02 -25.75 7.89
N LYS A 29 16.63 -25.47 6.64
CA LYS A 29 15.27 -25.64 6.11
C LYS A 29 15.26 -26.67 4.99
N ASN A 30 14.14 -27.36 4.79
CA ASN A 30 13.96 -28.24 3.64
C ASN A 30 13.75 -27.42 2.35
N ARG A 31 14.17 -27.96 1.20
CA ARG A 31 13.92 -27.37 -0.13
C ARG A 31 12.46 -26.90 -0.31
N ASN A 32 11.51 -27.73 0.11
CA ASN A 32 10.08 -27.40 0.03
C ASN A 32 9.68 -26.20 0.89
N GLN A 33 10.31 -25.99 2.05
CA GLN A 33 10.04 -24.82 2.89
C GLN A 33 10.57 -23.55 2.22
N VAL A 34 11.80 -23.60 1.70
CA VAL A 34 12.39 -22.47 0.95
C VAL A 34 11.52 -22.10 -0.26
N ILE A 35 11.05 -23.10 -1.02
CA ILE A 35 10.15 -22.87 -2.16
C ILE A 35 8.81 -22.29 -1.71
N LYS A 36 8.20 -22.83 -0.65
CA LYS A 36 6.93 -22.32 -0.10
C LYS A 36 7.06 -20.86 0.33
N GLU A 37 8.13 -20.51 1.05
CA GLU A 37 8.41 -19.14 1.49
C GLU A 37 8.65 -18.20 0.31
N ALA A 38 9.46 -18.60 -0.67
CA ALA A 38 9.72 -17.82 -1.87
C ALA A 38 8.43 -17.57 -2.69
N MET A 39 7.58 -18.58 -2.84
CA MET A 39 6.29 -18.43 -3.53
C MET A 39 5.34 -17.51 -2.77
N GLN A 40 5.27 -17.62 -1.44
CA GLN A 40 4.47 -16.71 -0.61
C GLN A 40 4.94 -15.27 -0.73
N PHE A 41 6.25 -15.06 -0.68
CA PHE A 41 6.87 -13.75 -0.88
C PHE A 41 6.54 -13.17 -2.27
N PHE A 42 6.71 -13.96 -3.33
CA PHE A 42 6.40 -13.55 -4.69
C PHE A 42 4.92 -13.13 -4.85
N VAL A 43 3.99 -13.93 -4.34
CA VAL A 43 2.54 -13.61 -4.40
C VAL A 43 2.22 -12.35 -3.62
N CYS A 44 2.77 -12.20 -2.41
CA CYS A 44 2.60 -11.00 -1.59
C CYS A 44 3.06 -9.75 -2.33
N GLU A 45 4.25 -9.79 -2.93
CA GLU A 45 4.81 -8.64 -3.62
C GLU A 45 4.01 -8.27 -4.88
N LYS A 46 3.55 -9.26 -5.65
CA LYS A 46 2.66 -9.02 -6.80
C LYS A 46 1.33 -8.41 -6.38
N ASN A 47 0.77 -8.84 -5.26
CA ASN A 47 -0.47 -8.28 -4.73
C ASN A 47 -0.31 -6.83 -4.28
N LYS A 48 0.84 -6.44 -3.72
CA LYS A 48 1.11 -5.03 -3.37
C LYS A 48 1.13 -4.13 -4.61
N ILE A 49 1.82 -4.58 -5.67
CA ILE A 49 1.87 -3.84 -6.94
C ILE A 49 0.46 -3.66 -7.50
N LEU A 50 -0.32 -4.74 -7.55
CA LEU A 50 -1.71 -4.68 -8.03
C LEU A 50 -2.58 -3.78 -7.15
N MET A 51 -2.38 -3.78 -5.83
CA MET A 51 -3.09 -2.89 -4.91
C MET A 51 -2.77 -1.42 -5.23
N HIS A 52 -1.49 -1.08 -5.44
CA HIS A 52 -1.10 0.29 -5.79
C HIS A 52 -1.70 0.74 -7.13
N GLU A 53 -1.70 -0.13 -8.15
CA GLU A 53 -2.34 0.16 -9.43
C GLU A 53 -3.85 0.39 -9.28
N LYS A 54 -4.53 -0.47 -8.52
CA LYS A 54 -5.96 -0.29 -8.23
C LYS A 54 -6.25 1.01 -7.49
N MET A 55 -5.42 1.36 -6.50
CA MET A 55 -5.55 2.62 -5.78
C MET A 55 -5.39 3.80 -6.72
N LYS A 56 -4.33 3.81 -7.54
CA LYS A 56 -4.08 4.86 -8.51
C LYS A 56 -5.27 5.04 -9.45
N ASN A 57 -5.75 3.96 -10.05
CA ASN A 57 -6.86 4.01 -10.99
C ASN A 57 -8.14 4.53 -10.30
N GLY A 58 -8.43 4.05 -9.08
CA GLY A 58 -9.60 4.53 -8.34
C GLY A 58 -9.52 6.03 -8.00
N TYR A 59 -8.34 6.55 -7.68
CA TYR A 59 -8.14 7.99 -7.48
C TYR A 59 -8.30 8.80 -8.76
N GLU A 60 -7.81 8.29 -9.89
CA GLU A 60 -7.99 8.93 -11.21
C GLU A 60 -9.48 8.94 -11.62
N GLU A 61 -10.19 7.83 -11.42
CA GLU A 61 -11.63 7.71 -11.68
C GLU A 61 -12.46 8.68 -10.82
N MET A 62 -12.10 8.86 -9.55
CA MET A 62 -12.78 9.76 -8.62
C MET A 62 -12.27 11.21 -8.69
N GLY A 63 -11.31 11.52 -9.57
CA GLY A 63 -10.59 12.79 -9.57
C GLY A 63 -11.49 14.03 -9.56
N ASN A 64 -12.52 14.04 -10.43
CA ASN A 64 -13.46 15.16 -10.51
C ASN A 64 -14.32 15.33 -9.25
N ILE A 65 -14.75 14.22 -8.63
CA ILE A 65 -15.56 14.25 -7.41
C ILE A 65 -14.69 14.72 -6.24
N ASN A 66 -13.48 14.17 -6.11
CA ASN A 66 -12.53 14.56 -5.07
C ASN A 66 -12.16 16.04 -5.17
N LEU A 67 -11.96 16.55 -6.39
CA LEU A 67 -11.69 17.97 -6.63
C LEU A 67 -12.87 18.85 -6.18
N ALA A 68 -14.10 18.55 -6.62
CA ALA A 68 -15.27 19.33 -6.24
C ALA A 68 -15.50 19.34 -4.72
N LEU A 69 -15.31 18.20 -4.05
CA LEU A 69 -15.41 18.13 -2.59
C LEU A 69 -14.33 18.96 -1.88
N ALA A 70 -13.09 18.95 -2.39
CA ALA A 70 -12.00 19.75 -1.85
C ALA A 70 -12.27 21.26 -2.02
N GLU A 71 -12.78 21.68 -3.17
CA GLU A 71 -13.17 23.09 -3.41
C GLU A 71 -14.29 23.53 -2.47
N ILE A 72 -15.32 22.70 -2.29
CA ILE A 72 -16.41 22.98 -1.35
C ILE A 72 -15.87 23.09 0.09
N GLY A 73 -15.03 22.14 0.51
CA GLY A 73 -14.42 22.16 1.84
C GLY A 73 -13.63 23.43 2.09
N LEU A 74 -12.80 23.83 1.12
CA LEU A 74 -12.01 25.05 1.19
C LEU A 74 -12.88 26.30 1.34
N CYS A 75 -13.95 26.42 0.54
CA CYS A 75 -14.89 27.54 0.64
C CYS A 75 -15.53 27.64 2.04
N ILE A 76 -15.89 26.51 2.64
CA ILE A 76 -16.48 26.46 3.99
C ILE A 76 -15.44 26.88 5.04
N GLU A 77 -14.22 26.37 4.93
CA GLU A 77 -13.13 26.71 5.84
C GLU A 77 -12.81 28.22 5.82
N TYR A 78 -12.77 28.83 4.63
CA TYR A 78 -12.60 30.28 4.48
C TYR A 78 -13.73 31.07 5.13
N ALA A 79 -14.99 30.69 4.88
CA ALA A 79 -16.13 31.39 5.47
C ALA A 79 -16.14 31.27 7.00
N LEU A 80 -15.74 30.11 7.53
CA LEU A 80 -15.63 29.91 8.98
C LEU A 80 -14.51 30.77 9.58
N LEU A 81 -13.36 30.86 8.90
CA LEU A 81 -12.24 31.68 9.33
C LEU A 81 -12.62 33.17 9.33
N GLU A 82 -13.27 33.65 8.27
CA GLU A 82 -13.74 35.03 8.17
C GLU A 82 -14.71 35.37 9.32
N ASN A 83 -15.69 34.50 9.59
CA ASN A 83 -16.59 34.67 10.73
C ASN A 83 -15.85 34.68 12.06
N TYR A 84 -14.88 33.78 12.26
CA TYR A 84 -14.06 33.74 13.47
C TYR A 84 -13.24 35.02 13.67
N GLU A 85 -12.61 35.53 12.61
CA GLU A 85 -11.85 36.78 12.64
C GLU A 85 -12.75 37.99 12.90
N ASP A 86 -14.00 37.96 12.43
CA ASP A 86 -14.97 39.01 12.70
C ASP A 86 -15.51 39.02 14.13
N GLU A 87 -15.69 37.84 14.74
CA GLU A 87 -16.15 37.68 16.12
C GLU A 87 -15.05 37.90 17.18
N MET A 88 -13.78 38.03 16.78
CA MET A 88 -12.62 38.19 17.66
C MET A 88 -12.07 39.65 17.64
N PRO A 89 -12.58 40.57 18.48
CA PRO A 89 -12.13 41.97 18.51
C PRO A 89 -10.69 42.16 19.00
N GLU A 90 -10.15 41.18 19.74
CA GLU A 90 -8.81 41.25 20.35
C GLU A 90 -7.66 41.29 19.32
N TRP A 91 -7.89 40.82 18.08
CA TRP A 91 -6.85 40.72 17.05
C TRP A 91 -6.84 41.94 16.11
N LYS A 92 -7.91 42.73 16.12
CA LYS A 92 -8.05 43.94 15.28
C LYS A 92 -7.40 45.18 15.92
N GLU A 93 -7.07 45.13 17.21
CA GLU A 93 -6.47 46.25 17.95
C GLU A 93 -5.30 45.80 18.84
N VAL A 94 -4.13 45.54 18.24
CA VAL A 94 -2.86 45.66 18.97
C VAL A 94 -1.92 46.53 18.13
N PRO A 95 -1.91 47.86 18.35
CA PRO A 95 -0.87 48.74 17.83
C PRO A 95 0.46 48.40 18.52
N TRP A 96 1.53 48.23 17.73
CA TRP A 96 2.91 48.28 18.23
C TRP A 96 3.29 49.69 18.67
#